data_AF-A0A1X9Z9G5-F1
#
_entry.id   AF-A0A1X9Z9G5-F1
#
_cell.length_a   1.000
_cell.length_b   1.000
_cell.length_c   1.000
_cell.angle_alpha   90.00
_cell.angle_beta   90.00
_cell.angle_gamma   90.00
#
_symmetry.space_group_name_H-M   'P 1'
#
loop_
_entity.id
_entity.type
_entity.pdbx_description
1 polymer ?
#
loop_
_entity_poly.entity_id
_entity_poly.type
_entity_poly.pdbx_seq_one_letter_code
_entity_poly.pdbx_strand_id
1 'polypeptide(L)'
;MEVNFLFGQKDCDNFLRWCLSKNCQIVPIVPYQQERVIIIKSEDQYDKLNIVSDGFAIQHVDFSTSPLQLRLVESPVMKTYHIHQRHSGPFIDFYTPRTSGKIVNPGIMSMFPFYYNGTEKIYPNREFLKAFNHFTYYIHKRSVKYKLDKRVMWIGRETLLDYSQGKIEIPSIPLLDIPRLLSSIGQ
;
A
#
# COMPACT_ATOMS: atom_id res chain seq x y z
N MET A 1 -8.07 10.39 -2.98
CA MET A 1 -7.38 10.09 -4.27
C MET A 1 -6.92 8.66 -4.22
N GLU A 2 -7.07 7.92 -5.30
CA GLU A 2 -6.88 6.47 -5.31
C GLU A 2 -6.14 6.01 -6.56
N VAL A 3 -5.23 5.06 -6.39
CA VAL A 3 -4.49 4.39 -7.47
C VAL A 3 -4.69 2.89 -7.28
N ASN A 4 -5.40 2.25 -8.21
CA ASN A 4 -5.61 0.81 -8.17
C ASN A 4 -4.48 0.09 -8.90
N PHE A 5 -3.98 -1.01 -8.32
CA PHE A 5 -2.87 -1.76 -8.89
C PHE A 5 -3.02 -3.27 -8.68
N LEU A 6 -2.26 -4.05 -9.46
CA LEU A 6 -2.05 -5.48 -9.29
C LEU A 6 -0.56 -5.72 -9.10
N PHE A 7 -0.16 -5.83 -7.83
CA PHE A 7 1.23 -6.09 -7.44
C PHE A 7 1.31 -7.46 -6.76
N GLY A 8 2.14 -8.34 -7.31
CA GLY A 8 2.66 -9.49 -6.61
C GLY A 8 3.69 -9.08 -5.56
N GLN A 9 4.13 -10.05 -4.77
CA GLN A 9 4.98 -9.82 -3.60
C GLN A 9 6.24 -9.00 -3.93
N LYS A 10 6.91 -9.29 -5.05
CA LYS A 10 8.13 -8.58 -5.46
C LYS A 10 7.89 -7.10 -5.79
N ASP A 11 6.80 -6.76 -6.45
CA ASP A 11 6.45 -5.36 -6.74
C ASP A 11 6.08 -4.60 -5.44
N CYS A 12 5.35 -5.26 -4.53
CA CYS A 12 5.05 -4.71 -3.20
C CYS A 12 6.32 -4.44 -2.39
N ASP A 13 7.24 -5.41 -2.31
CA ASP A 13 8.50 -5.28 -1.58
C ASP A 13 9.36 -4.17 -2.16
N ASN A 14 9.48 -4.10 -3.49
CA ASN A 14 10.22 -3.03 -4.16
C ASN A 14 9.65 -1.65 -3.84
N PHE A 15 8.32 -1.50 -3.82
CA PHE A 15 7.67 -0.23 -3.49
C PHE A 15 7.91 0.17 -2.02
N LEU A 16 7.76 -0.76 -1.09
CA LEU A 16 7.94 -0.48 0.34
C LEU A 16 9.40 -0.16 0.70
N ARG A 17 10.36 -0.91 0.14
CA ARG A 17 11.79 -0.58 0.26
C ARG A 17 12.12 0.78 -0.34
N TRP A 18 11.52 1.10 -1.49
CA TRP A 18 11.67 2.45 -2.05
C TRP A 18 11.11 3.53 -1.12
N CYS A 19 9.96 3.33 -0.49
CA CYS A 19 9.41 4.29 0.48
C CYS A 19 10.40 4.51 1.65
N LEU A 20 10.98 3.43 2.18
CA LEU A 20 12.01 3.49 3.23
C LEU A 20 13.24 4.27 2.76
N SER A 21 13.67 4.09 1.51
CA SER A 21 14.77 4.89 0.89
C SER A 21 14.45 6.38 0.73
N LYS A 22 13.16 6.76 0.85
CA LYS A 22 12.68 8.14 0.85
C LYS A 22 12.37 8.64 2.26
N ASN A 23 13.07 8.10 3.27
CA ASN A 23 12.94 8.44 4.68
C ASN A 23 11.51 8.28 5.23
N CYS A 24 10.65 7.53 4.53
CA CYS A 24 9.32 7.23 5.04
C CYS A 24 9.42 6.15 6.11
N GLN A 25 8.44 6.15 7.00
CA GLN A 25 8.17 5.08 7.93
C GLN A 25 6.95 4.32 7.43
N ILE A 26 6.97 3.00 7.52
CA ILE A 26 5.82 2.17 7.17
C ILE A 26 5.32 1.44 8.42
N VAL A 27 4.00 1.38 8.57
CA VAL A 27 3.33 0.74 9.70
C VAL A 27 2.40 -0.34 9.13
N PRO A 28 2.59 -1.63 9.48
CA PRO A 28 1.72 -2.67 8.98
C PRO A 28 0.30 -2.47 9.51
N ILE A 29 -0.69 -2.64 8.63
CA ILE A 29 -2.10 -2.63 8.99
C ILE A 29 -2.46 -4.04 9.46
N VAL A 30 -2.45 -4.23 10.78
CA VAL A 30 -2.78 -5.49 11.46
C VAL A 30 -3.48 -5.21 12.79
N PRO A 31 -4.19 -6.19 13.37
CA PRO A 31 -4.61 -6.12 14.76
C PRO A 31 -3.42 -6.19 15.71
N TYR A 32 -3.30 -5.23 16.62
CA TYR A 32 -2.27 -5.17 17.66
C TYR A 32 -2.80 -5.67 19.01
N GLN A 33 -1.96 -6.35 19.78
CA GLN A 33 -2.30 -6.82 21.14
C GLN A 33 -2.09 -5.74 22.21
N GLN A 34 -1.34 -4.69 21.88
CA GLN A 34 -1.03 -3.57 22.75
C GLN A 34 -1.40 -2.27 22.03
N GLU A 35 -1.60 -1.19 22.78
CA GLU A 35 -1.83 0.16 22.24
C GLU A 35 -0.54 0.78 21.70
N ARG A 36 0.19 0.05 20.86
CA ARG A 36 1.43 0.49 20.23
C ARG A 36 1.58 -0.14 18.85
N VAL A 37 1.83 0.70 17.86
CA VAL A 37 2.14 0.27 16.49
C VAL A 37 3.58 -0.19 16.35
N ILE A 38 3.81 -1.11 15.41
CA ILE A 38 5.14 -1.47 14.94
C ILE A 38 5.53 -0.45 13.87
N ILE A 39 6.65 0.25 14.06
CA ILE A 39 7.13 1.25 13.11
C ILE A 39 8.38 0.71 12.43
N ILE A 40 8.33 0.57 11.12
CA ILE A 40 9.44 0.12 10.29
C ILE A 40 10.08 1.35 9.64
N LYS A 41 11.35 1.57 9.92
CA LYS A 41 12.14 2.75 9.53
C LYS A 41 13.35 2.41 8.65
N SER A 42 13.63 1.12 8.44
CA SER A 42 14.75 0.65 7.61
C SER A 42 14.41 -0.66 6.92
N GLU A 43 15.14 -0.97 5.84
CA GLU A 43 15.00 -2.25 5.12
C GLU A 43 15.29 -3.44 6.05
N ASP A 44 16.31 -3.36 6.91
CA ASP A 44 16.59 -4.41 7.90
C ASP A 44 15.42 -4.73 8.83
N GLN A 45 14.63 -3.73 9.22
CA GLN A 45 13.44 -3.93 10.04
C GLN A 45 12.30 -4.54 9.21
N TYR A 46 12.19 -4.16 7.94
CA TYR A 46 11.22 -4.73 7.02
C TYR A 46 11.50 -6.21 6.74
N ASP A 47 12.76 -6.57 6.50
CA ASP A 47 13.18 -7.94 6.19
C ASP A 47 13.05 -8.88 7.38
N LYS A 48 13.11 -8.35 8.61
CA LYS A 48 12.87 -9.10 9.86
C LYS A 48 11.38 -9.18 10.24
N LEU A 49 10.48 -8.62 9.43
CA LEU A 49 9.06 -8.59 9.73
C LEU A 49 8.42 -9.96 9.51
N ASN A 50 8.16 -10.68 10.60
CA ASN A 50 7.48 -11.98 10.58
C ASN A 50 5.95 -11.88 10.62
N ILE A 51 5.38 -10.72 10.28
CA ILE A 51 3.94 -10.46 10.36
C ILE A 51 3.36 -10.47 8.95
N VAL A 52 2.21 -11.13 8.80
CA VAL A 52 1.37 -11.02 7.60
C VAL A 52 0.44 -9.84 7.80
N SER A 53 0.53 -8.86 6.90
CA SER A 53 -0.28 -7.65 6.94
C SER A 53 -1.06 -7.47 5.65
N ASP A 54 -2.26 -6.92 5.75
CA ASP A 54 -3.13 -6.63 4.61
C ASP A 54 -2.75 -5.33 3.88
N GLY A 55 -1.79 -4.58 4.42
CA GLY A 55 -1.32 -3.33 3.84
C GLY A 55 -0.44 -2.54 4.79
N PHE A 56 -0.04 -1.35 4.39
CA PHE A 56 0.81 -0.49 5.18
C PHE A 56 0.27 0.94 5.19
N ALA A 57 0.32 1.57 6.35
CA ALA A 57 0.22 3.02 6.46
C ALA A 57 1.62 3.60 6.25
N ILE A 58 1.77 4.52 5.30
CA ILE A 58 3.04 5.17 4.97
C ILE A 58 3.03 6.59 5.52
N GLN A 59 4.07 6.94 6.29
CA GLN A 59 4.22 8.21 7.00
C GLN A 59 5.60 8.82 6.75
N HIS A 60 5.70 10.14 6.86
CA HIS A 60 6.97 10.88 6.87
C HIS A 60 6.81 12.11 7.75
N VAL A 61 7.88 12.56 8.40
CA VAL A 61 7.82 13.73 9.30
C VAL A 61 7.39 15.01 8.57
N ASP A 62 7.89 15.23 7.35
CA ASP A 62 7.54 16.40 6.52
C ASP A 62 6.05 16.53 6.17
N PHE A 63 5.28 15.45 6.27
CA PHE A 63 3.87 15.47 5.91
C PHE A 63 2.94 14.78 6.91
N SER A 64 3.45 14.33 8.05
CA SER A 64 2.66 13.72 9.12
C SER A 64 2.92 14.47 10.41
N THR A 65 1.86 15.08 10.95
CA THR A 65 1.95 15.96 12.12
C THR A 65 1.63 15.25 13.43
N SER A 66 1.08 14.02 13.37
CA SER A 66 0.59 13.30 14.55
C SER A 66 0.86 11.79 14.43
N PRO A 67 1.13 11.10 15.55
CA PRO A 67 1.32 9.65 15.57
C PRO A 67 -0.01 8.93 15.33
N LEU A 68 0.00 7.77 14.65
CA LEU A 68 -1.20 6.96 14.41
C LEU A 68 -1.92 6.59 15.73
N GLN A 69 -3.23 6.77 15.75
CA GLN A 69 -4.13 6.40 16.82
C GLN A 69 -4.67 5.01 16.57
N LEU A 70 -4.80 4.27 17.66
CA LEU A 70 -5.38 2.96 17.67
C LEU A 70 -6.79 3.03 18.26
N ARG A 71 -7.72 2.31 17.64
CA ARG A 71 -9.05 2.06 18.16
C ARG A 71 -9.05 0.70 18.85
N LEU A 72 -9.44 0.68 20.12
CA LEU A 72 -9.73 -0.55 20.83
C LEU A 72 -10.99 -1.20 20.24
N VAL A 73 -10.87 -2.49 19.91
CA VAL A 73 -11.95 -3.37 19.50
C VAL A 73 -12.00 -4.51 20.52
N GLU A 74 -13.06 -4.51 21.33
CA GLU A 74 -13.30 -5.54 22.34
C GLU A 74 -14.25 -6.61 21.78
N SER A 75 -13.87 -7.86 21.94
CA SER A 75 -14.76 -9.02 21.82
C SER A 75 -14.85 -9.71 23.18
N PRO A 76 -15.82 -10.63 23.40
CA PRO A 76 -15.92 -11.37 24.65
C PRO A 76 -14.65 -12.15 25.04
N VAL A 77 -13.77 -12.43 24.08
CA VAL A 77 -12.63 -13.34 24.25
C VAL A 77 -11.28 -12.62 24.11
N MET A 78 -11.24 -11.45 23.46
CA MET A 78 -9.99 -10.74 23.23
C MET A 78 -10.17 -9.23 23.10
N LYS A 79 -9.10 -8.50 23.41
CA LYS A 79 -8.96 -7.08 23.12
C LYS A 79 -7.91 -6.91 22.03
N THR A 80 -8.25 -6.17 20.97
CA THR A 80 -7.32 -5.85 19.89
C THR A 80 -7.37 -4.37 19.57
N TYR A 81 -6.25 -3.84 19.11
CA TYR A 81 -6.08 -2.45 18.74
C TYR A 81 -5.88 -2.35 17.23
N HIS A 82 -6.69 -1.54 16.56
CA HIS A 82 -6.66 -1.38 15.10
C HIS A 82 -6.31 0.05 14.74
N ILE A 83 -5.55 0.27 13.67
CA ILE A 83 -5.25 1.62 13.19
C ILE A 83 -6.57 2.32 12.86
N HIS A 84 -6.84 3.44 13.51
CA HIS A 84 -8.04 4.21 13.28
C HIS A 84 -7.88 5.02 12.00
N GLN A 85 -8.44 4.52 10.91
CA GLN A 85 -8.41 5.19 9.61
C GLN A 85 -8.91 6.63 9.73
N ARG A 86 -8.25 7.56 9.04
CA ARG A 86 -8.57 9.01 9.02
C ARG A 86 -8.33 9.76 10.32
N HIS A 87 -7.90 9.12 11.39
CA HIS A 87 -7.54 9.81 12.63
C HIS A 87 -6.02 9.94 12.73
N SER A 88 -5.55 10.94 13.48
CA SER A 88 -4.14 11.26 13.75
C SER A 88 -3.35 11.81 12.56
N GLY A 89 -4.02 12.66 11.78
CA GLY A 89 -3.38 13.35 10.66
C GLY A 89 -3.15 12.46 9.44
N PRO A 90 -2.56 13.03 8.38
CA PRO A 90 -2.54 12.38 7.08
C PRO A 90 -1.46 11.29 7.00
N PHE A 91 -1.85 10.15 6.45
CA PHE A 91 -0.97 9.04 6.05
C PHE A 91 -1.49 8.45 4.74
N ILE A 92 -0.60 7.79 3.98
CA ILE A 92 -0.96 7.14 2.72
C ILE A 92 -1.27 5.68 3.01
N ASP A 93 -2.49 5.26 2.66
CA ASP A 93 -2.90 3.86 2.71
C ASP A 93 -2.29 3.13 1.52
N PHE A 94 -1.55 2.06 1.78
CA PHE A 94 -1.07 1.13 0.75
C PHE A 94 -1.61 -0.26 1.07
N TYR A 95 -2.83 -0.52 0.62
CA TYR A 95 -3.51 -1.79 0.83
C TYR A 95 -3.06 -2.78 -0.24
N THR A 96 -2.39 -3.83 0.19
CA THR A 96 -1.94 -4.94 -0.64
C THR A 96 -2.42 -6.20 0.03
N PRO A 97 -3.60 -6.75 -0.33
CA PRO A 97 -4.01 -8.02 0.22
C PRO A 97 -2.91 -9.02 -0.11
N ARG A 98 -2.16 -9.44 0.93
CA ARG A 98 -0.98 -10.27 0.74
C ARG A 98 -1.42 -11.52 0.00
N THR A 99 -0.65 -11.85 -1.03
CA THR A 99 -0.86 -13.04 -1.84
C THR A 99 -0.57 -14.26 -0.98
N SER A 100 -1.58 -14.80 -0.29
CA SER A 100 -1.45 -16.12 0.31
C SER A 100 -1.33 -17.12 -0.84
N GLY A 101 -0.09 -17.53 -1.15
CA GLY A 101 0.20 -18.43 -2.25
C GLY A 101 0.32 -17.73 -3.61
N LYS A 102 -0.10 -18.42 -4.67
CA LYS A 102 0.07 -17.97 -6.06
C LYS A 102 -0.90 -16.86 -6.49
N ILE A 103 -1.86 -16.44 -5.66
CA ILE A 103 -2.95 -15.56 -6.09
C ILE A 103 -2.62 -14.09 -5.83
N VAL A 104 -2.65 -13.26 -6.88
CA VAL A 104 -2.56 -11.79 -6.79
C VAL A 104 -3.96 -11.17 -6.82
N ASN A 105 -4.28 -10.40 -5.78
CA ASN A 105 -5.53 -9.66 -5.66
C ASN A 105 -5.33 -8.15 -5.93
N PRO A 106 -6.38 -7.42 -6.35
CA PRO A 106 -6.31 -5.98 -6.52
C PRO A 106 -5.93 -5.26 -5.22
N GLY A 107 -4.91 -4.40 -5.31
CA GLY A 107 -4.52 -3.48 -4.25
C GLY A 107 -4.90 -2.05 -4.57
N ILE A 108 -4.83 -1.20 -3.55
CA ILE A 108 -5.15 0.23 -3.65
C ILE A 108 -4.15 1.05 -2.84
N MET A 109 -3.64 2.11 -3.46
CA MET A 109 -2.94 3.18 -2.76
C MET A 109 -3.86 4.39 -2.70
N SER A 110 -4.11 4.92 -1.50
CA SER A 110 -5.06 6.01 -1.34
C SER A 110 -4.66 7.02 -0.27
N MET A 111 -5.32 8.17 -0.36
CA MET A 111 -5.33 9.20 0.67
C MET A 111 -6.73 9.78 0.80
N PHE A 112 -7.10 10.13 2.02
CA PHE A 112 -8.37 10.78 2.32
C PHE A 112 -8.31 12.28 2.00
N PRO A 113 -9.46 12.89 1.64
CA PRO A 113 -9.52 14.34 1.42
C PRO A 113 -9.28 15.14 2.70
N PHE A 114 -9.52 14.54 3.86
CA PHE A 114 -9.28 15.11 5.18
C PHE A 114 -9.20 14.02 6.25
N TYR A 115 -8.51 14.37 7.32
CA TYR A 115 -8.21 13.56 8.50
C TYR A 115 -8.66 14.31 9.76
N TYR A 116 -8.60 13.65 10.91
CA TYR A 116 -9.00 14.20 12.20
C TYR A 116 -7.88 14.06 13.24
N ASN A 117 -7.72 15.06 14.10
CA ASN A 117 -6.93 14.95 15.32
C ASN A 117 -7.79 15.43 16.50
N GLY A 118 -8.36 14.50 17.26
CA GLY A 118 -9.46 14.82 18.17
C GLY A 118 -10.66 15.35 17.38
N THR A 119 -11.10 16.58 17.68
CA THR A 119 -12.20 17.26 16.97
C THR A 119 -11.72 18.10 15.79
N GLU A 120 -10.41 18.32 15.65
CA GLU A 120 -9.84 19.14 14.60
C GLU A 120 -9.81 18.40 13.26
N LYS A 121 -10.29 19.06 12.20
CA LYS A 121 -10.22 18.55 10.83
C LYS A 121 -8.93 19.02 10.16
N ILE A 122 -8.07 18.07 9.79
CA ILE A 122 -6.79 18.32 9.13
C ILE A 122 -6.90 18.00 7.65
N TYR A 123 -6.45 18.91 6.80
CA TYR A 123 -6.37 18.70 5.36
C TYR A 123 -4.93 18.33 4.96
N PRO A 124 -4.75 17.42 3.98
CA PRO A 124 -3.43 17.13 3.42
C PRO A 124 -2.72 18.41 2.98
N ASN A 125 -1.53 18.66 3.51
CA ASN A 125 -0.73 19.81 3.13
C ASN A 125 -0.05 19.58 1.76
N ARG A 126 0.62 20.62 1.24
CA ARG A 126 1.30 20.54 -0.08
C ARG A 126 2.36 19.45 -0.13
N GLU A 127 3.11 19.23 0.94
CA GLU A 127 4.18 18.22 0.99
C GLU A 127 3.60 16.80 0.98
N PHE A 128 2.46 16.59 1.65
CA PHE A 128 1.71 15.33 1.57
C PHE A 128 1.26 15.03 0.15
N LEU A 129 0.66 16.02 -0.53
CA LEU A 129 0.20 15.86 -1.91
C LEU A 129 1.36 15.59 -2.87
N LYS A 130 2.50 16.25 -2.68
CA LYS A 130 3.73 15.98 -3.44
C LYS A 130 4.22 14.55 -3.22
N ALA A 131 4.24 14.08 -1.97
CA ALA A 131 4.64 12.72 -1.65
C ALA A 131 3.71 11.70 -2.33
N PHE A 132 2.39 11.87 -2.21
CA PHE A 132 1.42 11.01 -2.88
C PHE A 132 1.59 10.98 -4.40
N ASN A 133 1.84 12.14 -5.02
CA ASN A 133 2.11 12.22 -6.46
C ASN A 133 3.41 11.52 -6.83
N HIS A 134 4.45 11.61 -5.99
CA HIS A 134 5.71 10.91 -6.21
C HIS A 134 5.54 9.39 -6.13
N PHE A 135 4.71 8.91 -5.20
CA PHE A 135 4.39 7.49 -5.06
C PHE A 135 3.57 6.99 -6.25
N THR A 136 2.60 7.80 -6.70
CA THR A 136 1.80 7.52 -7.90
C THR A 136 2.69 7.44 -9.14
N TYR A 137 3.63 8.37 -9.28
CA TYR A 137 4.62 8.36 -10.36
C TYR A 137 5.51 7.10 -10.32
N TYR A 138 5.94 6.67 -9.13
CA TYR A 138 6.68 5.41 -8.97
C TYR A 138 5.88 4.22 -9.53
N ILE A 139 4.62 4.09 -9.11
CA ILE A 139 3.73 3.00 -9.56
C ILE A 139 3.61 3.04 -11.08
N HIS A 140 3.28 4.20 -11.66
CA HIS A 140 3.10 4.34 -13.10
C HIS A 140 4.36 3.98 -13.89
N LYS A 141 5.56 4.38 -13.40
CA LYS A 141 6.83 4.11 -14.09
C LYS A 141 7.21 2.62 -14.11
N ARG A 142 6.73 1.84 -13.13
CA ARG A 142 7.06 0.40 -12.98
C ARG A 142 5.90 -0.54 -13.33
N SER A 143 4.81 0.00 -13.86
CA SER A 143 3.60 -0.76 -14.13
C SER A 143 3.08 -0.47 -15.53
N VAL A 144 2.27 -1.39 -16.04
CA VAL A 144 1.51 -1.19 -17.28
C VAL A 144 0.11 -0.75 -16.93
N LYS A 145 -0.36 0.29 -17.63
CA LYS A 145 -1.74 0.74 -17.53
C LYS A 145 -2.66 -0.25 -18.25
N TYR A 146 -3.54 -0.90 -17.49
CA TYR A 146 -4.59 -1.78 -17.99
C TYR A 146 -5.96 -1.16 -17.72
N LYS A 147 -6.85 -1.20 -18.72
CA LYS A 147 -8.22 -0.70 -18.55
C LYS A 147 -9.17 -1.89 -18.40
N LEU A 148 -9.74 -2.03 -17.21
CA LEU A 148 -10.76 -3.03 -16.90
C LEU A 148 -12.10 -2.30 -16.79
N ASP A 149 -12.92 -2.40 -17.84
CA ASP A 149 -14.18 -1.66 -18.01
C ASP A 149 -14.01 -0.15 -17.80
N LYS A 150 -14.56 0.38 -16.70
CA LYS A 150 -14.51 1.80 -16.30
C LYS A 150 -13.35 2.11 -15.37
N ARG A 151 -12.56 1.13 -14.96
CA ARG A 151 -11.47 1.28 -13.99
C ARG A 151 -10.11 1.17 -14.67
N VAL A 152 -9.17 1.99 -14.22
CA VAL A 152 -7.75 1.87 -14.58
C VAL A 152 -7.06 1.05 -13.49
N MET A 153 -6.35 0.02 -13.91
CA MET A 153 -5.50 -0.84 -13.09
C MET A 153 -4.06 -0.72 -13.54
N TRP A 154 -3.13 -0.50 -12.61
CA TRP A 154 -1.70 -0.53 -12.89
C TRP A 154 -1.13 -1.89 -12.52
N ILE A 155 -0.71 -2.68 -13.51
CA ILE A 155 -0.18 -4.02 -13.27
C ILE A 155 1.34 -3.94 -13.20
N GLY A 156 1.91 -4.38 -12.08
CA GLY A 156 3.37 -4.33 -11.86
C GLY A 156 4.13 -5.18 -12.89
N ARG A 157 5.32 -4.73 -13.28
CA ARG A 157 6.12 -5.43 -14.29
C ARG A 157 6.55 -6.82 -13.81
N GLU A 158 7.00 -6.94 -12.57
CA GLU A 158 7.39 -8.24 -12.02
C GLU A 158 6.18 -9.16 -11.91
N THR A 159 5.02 -8.60 -11.57
CA THR A 159 3.73 -9.32 -11.57
C THR A 159 3.41 -9.91 -12.95
N LEU A 160 3.56 -9.14 -14.03
CA LEU A 160 3.32 -9.66 -15.39
C LEU A 160 4.30 -10.80 -15.75
N LEU A 161 5.57 -10.68 -15.33
CA LEU A 161 6.59 -11.71 -15.57
C LEU A 161 6.30 -13.00 -14.78
N ASP A 162 5.93 -12.88 -13.51
CA ASP A 162 5.61 -14.05 -12.69
C ASP A 162 4.32 -14.73 -13.19
N TYR A 163 3.34 -13.96 -13.67
CA TYR A 163 2.13 -14.50 -14.29
C TYR A 163 2.45 -15.24 -15.60
N SER A 164 3.29 -14.67 -16.47
CA SER A 164 3.68 -15.31 -17.74
C SER A 164 4.43 -16.64 -17.53
N GLN A 165 5.06 -16.81 -16.37
CA GLN A 165 5.79 -18.01 -15.98
C GLN A 165 4.91 -19.01 -15.20
N GLY A 166 3.62 -18.72 -15.00
CA GLY A 166 2.71 -19.58 -14.23
C GLY A 166 3.04 -19.67 -12.73
N LYS A 167 3.81 -18.71 -12.20
CA LYS A 167 4.14 -18.64 -10.77
C LYS A 167 2.99 -18.07 -9.96
N ILE A 168 2.19 -17.19 -10.58
CA ILE A 168 1.03 -16.56 -9.96
C ILE A 168 -0.20 -16.62 -10.86
N GLU A 169 -1.36 -16.38 -10.25
CA GLU A 169 -2.69 -16.31 -10.86
C GLU A 169 -3.33 -14.97 -10.50
N ILE A 170 -4.11 -14.40 -11.42
CA ILE A 170 -4.86 -13.15 -11.24
C ILE A 170 -6.33 -13.46 -11.52
N PRO A 171 -7.13 -13.88 -10.52
CA PRO A 171 -8.51 -14.31 -10.73
C PRO A 171 -9.43 -13.20 -11.26
N SER A 172 -9.09 -11.96 -10.93
CA SER A 172 -9.89 -10.77 -11.23
C SER A 172 -9.81 -10.28 -12.68
N ILE A 173 -8.93 -10.85 -13.52
CA ILE A 173 -8.81 -10.47 -14.93
C ILE A 173 -8.85 -11.72 -15.81
N PRO A 174 -9.95 -11.95 -16.55
CA PRO A 174 -10.01 -13.05 -17.52
C PRO A 174 -9.09 -12.72 -18.70
N LEU A 175 -8.02 -13.51 -18.85
CA LEU A 175 -7.04 -13.51 -19.95
C LEU A 175 -6.32 -12.16 -20.18
N LEU A 176 -5.12 -12.03 -19.59
CA LEU A 176 -4.20 -10.94 -19.92
C LEU A 176 -3.41 -11.28 -21.21
N ASP A 177 -3.45 -10.41 -22.21
CA ASP A 177 -2.54 -10.47 -23.37
C ASP A 177 -1.14 -9.98 -22.96
N ILE A 178 -0.38 -10.89 -22.32
CA ILE A 178 0.92 -10.56 -21.71
C ILE A 178 1.94 -10.03 -22.73
N PRO A 179 2.13 -10.61 -23.93
CA PRO A 179 3.07 -10.08 -24.91
C PRO A 179 2.75 -8.63 -25.32
N ARG A 180 1.47 -8.29 -25.49
CA ARG A 180 1.05 -6.91 -25.77
C ARG A 180 1.32 -5.98 -24.59
N LEU A 181 1.05 -6.43 -23.36
CA LEU A 181 1.28 -5.62 -22.16
C LEU A 181 2.78 -5.38 -21.93
N LEU A 182 3.62 -6.39 -22.10
CA LEU A 182 5.07 -6.26 -21.95
C LEU A 182 5.72 -5.44 -23.08
N SER A 183 5.22 -5.51 -24.31
CA SER A 183 5.76 -4.71 -25.43
C SER A 183 5.44 -3.21 -25.32
N SER A 184 4.42 -2.83 -24.55
CA SER A 184 4.17 -1.43 -24.18
C SER A 184 5.20 -0.85 -23.19
N ILE A 185 6.09 -1.69 -22.64
CA ILE A 185 7.14 -1.30 -21.70
C ILE A 185 8.43 -1.04 -22.49
N GLY A 186 8.60 0.18 -23.00
CA GLY A 186 9.80 0.56 -23.76
C GLY A 186 9.64 1.71 -24.76
N GLN A 187 8.42 2.23 -24.91
CA GLN A 187 8.13 3.51 -25.57
C GLN A 187 7.95 4.60 -24.50
#